data_AF-A0A285MTU9-F1
#
_entry.id   AF-A0A285MTU9-F1
#
_cell.length_a   1.000
_cell.length_b   1.000
_cell.length_c   1.000
_cell.angle_alpha   90.00
_cell.angle_beta   90.00
_cell.angle_gamma   90.00
#
_symmetry.space_group_name_H-M   'P 1'
#
loop_
_entity.id
_entity.type
_entity.pdbx_description
1 polymer ?
#
loop_
_entity_poly.entity_id
_entity_poly.type
_entity_poly.pdbx_seq_one_letter_code
_entity_poly.pdbx_strand_id
1 'polypeptide(L)' 'MPIKSYLVHPSEGKKDQLAQKLSNMEHCEVLPAENEEVLILVTETNSKQEEEILKENLEQISDIKLMAMVSGFDTPKNT' A
#
# COMPACT_ATOMS: atom_id res chain seq x y z
N MET A 1 -11.64 -6.98 9.35
CA MET A 1 -11.36 -5.85 8.45
C MET A 1 -9.89 -5.56 8.60
N PRO A 2 -9.05 -6.12 7.71
CA PRO A 2 -7.61 -5.89 7.78
C PRO A 2 -7.27 -4.44 7.47
N ILE A 3 -6.43 -3.85 8.32
CA ILE A 3 -5.79 -2.55 8.08
C ILE A 3 -4.29 -2.77 8.17
N LYS A 4 -3.53 -2.42 7.13
CA LYS A 4 -2.07 -2.59 7.11
C LYS A 4 -1.37 -1.32 6.67
N SER A 5 -0.17 -1.12 7.17
CA SER A 5 0.68 0.00 6.75
C SER A 5 2.01 -0.50 6.22
N TYR A 6 2.47 0.10 5.14
CA TYR A 6 3.67 -0.27 4.43
C TYR A 6 4.57 0.94 4.21
N LEU A 7 5.88 0.69 4.28
CA LEU A 7 6.88 1.56 3.70
C LEU A 7 7.20 1.02 2.29
N VAL A 8 6.92 1.83 1.27
CA VAL A 8 7.09 1.47 -0.13
C VAL A 8 8.27 2.25 -0.70
N HIS A 9 9.27 1.52 -1.17
CA HIS A 9 10.39 2.08 -1.90
C HIS A 9 10.09 1.98 -3.40
N PRO A 10 9.88 3.12 -4.09
CA PRO A 10 9.77 3.13 -5.54
C PRO A 10 11.09 2.73 -6.20
N SER A 11 10.99 2.24 -7.43
CA SER A 11 12.09 2.24 -8.38
C SER A 11 12.57 3.67 -8.63
N GLU A 12 13.84 3.82 -9.01
CA GLU A 12 14.49 5.13 -9.11
C GLU A 12 13.73 6.11 -10.02
N GLY A 13 13.43 7.30 -9.51
CA GLY A 13 12.69 8.34 -10.22
C GLY A 13 11.21 8.04 -10.47
N LYS A 14 10.64 6.99 -9.87
CA LYS A 14 9.24 6.57 -10.05
C LYS A 14 8.31 6.98 -8.91
N LYS A 15 8.78 7.71 -7.90
CA LYS A 15 7.98 8.07 -6.71
C LYS A 15 6.63 8.68 -7.07
N ASP A 16 6.62 9.76 -7.84
CA ASP A 16 5.37 10.48 -8.14
C ASP A 16 4.41 9.65 -9.00
N GLN A 17 4.95 8.93 -10.00
CA GLN A 17 4.17 8.02 -10.84
C GLN A 17 3.54 6.89 -10.02
N LEU A 18 4.32 6.28 -9.13
CA LEU A 18 3.85 5.21 -8.26
C LEU A 18 2.81 5.73 -7.26
N ALA A 19 3.04 6.90 -6.66
CA ALA A 19 2.10 7.53 -5.75
C ALA A 19 0.74 7.77 -6.42
N GLN A 20 0.75 8.34 -7.64
CA GLN A 20 -0.47 8.56 -8.41
C GLN A 20 -1.15 7.23 -8.77
N LYS A 21 -0.39 6.21 -9.17
CA LYS A 21 -0.93 4.88 -9.49
C LYS A 21 -1.63 4.25 -8.28
N LEU A 22 -0.96 4.23 -7.13
CA LEU A 22 -1.47 3.65 -5.88
C LEU A 22 -2.68 4.44 -5.34
N SER A 23 -2.69 5.77 -5.48
CA SER A 23 -3.82 6.62 -5.03
C SER A 23 -5.11 6.40 -5.84
N ASN A 24 -5.00 5.81 -7.03
CA ASN A 24 -6.14 5.45 -7.87
C ASN A 24 -6.63 4.02 -7.62
N MET A 25 -5.95 3.23 -6.78
CA MET A 25 -6.39 1.89 -6.42
C MET A 25 -7.41 1.98 -5.28
N GLU A 26 -8.46 1.17 -5.38
CA GLU A 26 -9.39 1.00 -4.26
C GLU A 26 -8.65 0.40 -3.05
N HIS A 27 -9.10 0.75 -1.84
CA HIS A 27 -8.51 0.29 -0.58
C HIS A 27 -7.11 0.82 -0.26
N CYS A 28 -6.59 1.78 -1.03
CA CYS A 28 -5.25 2.36 -0.81
C CYS A 28 -5.32 3.84 -0.43
N GLU A 29 -4.61 4.21 0.63
CA GLU A 29 -4.28 5.59 0.96
C GLU A 29 -2.75 5.77 0.91
N VAL A 30 -2.29 6.81 0.21
CA VAL A 30 -0.86 7.02 -0.08
C VAL A 30 -0.40 8.37 0.44
N LEU A 31 0.70 8.36 1.18
CA LEU A 31 1.35 9.55 1.72
C LEU A 31 2.82 9.56 1.25
N PRO A 32 3.16 10.32 0.19
CA PRO A 32 4.53 10.45 -0.27
C PRO A 32 5.42 11.20 0.72
N ALA A 33 6.65 10.76 0.92
CA ALA A 33 7.61 11.50 1.73
C ALA A 33 8.17 12.73 0.96
N GLU A 34 8.23 13.86 1.64
CA GLU A 34 8.77 15.11 1.10
C GLU A 34 10.30 15.14 1.04
N ASN A 35 10.96 14.35 1.91
CA ASN A 35 12.40 14.40 2.13
C ASN A 35 13.18 13.22 1.55
N GLU A 36 12.51 12.16 1.11
CA GLU A 36 13.13 10.90 0.69
C GLU A 36 12.36 10.23 -0.45
N GLU A 37 13.03 9.30 -1.14
CA GLU A 37 12.42 8.45 -2.19
C GLU A 37 11.67 7.27 -1.55
N VAL A 38 10.59 7.58 -0.83
CA VAL A 38 9.77 6.60 -0.13
C VAL A 38 8.31 7.07 -0.03
N LEU A 39 7.40 6.12 0.10
CA LEU A 39 5.97 6.36 0.27
C LEU A 39 5.47 5.57 1.49
N ILE A 40 4.51 6.12 2.22
CA ILE A 40 3.67 5.34 3.14
C ILE A 40 2.43 4.92 2.37
N LEU A 41 2.11 3.63 2.42
CA LEU A 41 0.87 3.08 1.90
C LEU A 41 0.07 2.49 3.08
N VAL A 42 -1.17 2.91 3.24
CA VAL A 42 -2.13 2.30 4.16
C VAL A 42 -3.18 1.57 3.35
N THR A 43 -3.47 0.33 3.71
CA THR A 43 -4.54 -0.46 3.10
C THR A 43 -5.64 -0.74 4.11
N GLU A 44 -6.89 -0.68 3.67
CA GLU A 44 -8.06 -1.06 4.46
C GLU A 44 -9.05 -1.87 3.59
N THR A 45 -9.26 -3.13 3.97
CA THR A 45 -10.08 -4.08 3.22
C THR A 45 -11.19 -4.69 4.09
N ASN A 46 -12.29 -5.12 3.47
CA ASN A 46 -13.44 -5.64 4.21
C ASN A 46 -13.24 -7.09 4.66
N SER A 47 -12.28 -7.81 4.10
CA SER A 47 -12.03 -9.22 4.39
C SER A 47 -10.56 -9.60 4.15
N LYS A 48 -10.14 -10.74 4.72
CA LYS A 48 -8.81 -11.31 4.46
C LYS A 48 -8.62 -11.71 3.00
N GLN A 49 -9.70 -12.10 2.32
CA GLN A 49 -9.63 -12.47 0.91
C GLN A 49 -9.38 -11.25 0.01
N GLU A 50 -10.08 -10.13 0.26
CA GLU A 50 -9.80 -8.86 -0.43
C GLU A 50 -8.36 -8.39 -0.18
N GLU A 51 -7.87 -8.56 1.05
CA GLU A 51 -6.49 -8.21 1.40
C GLU A 51 -5.45 -9.03 0.63
N GLU A 52 -5.62 -10.34 0.50
CA GLU A 52 -4.69 -11.16 -0.29
C GLU A 52 -4.74 -10.79 -1.78
N ILE A 53 -5.92 -10.52 -2.34
CA ILE A 53 -6.05 -10.06 -3.73
C ILE A 53 -5.36 -8.70 -3.92
N LEU A 54 -5.57 -7.77 -3.00
CA LEU A 54 -4.91 -6.46 -3.03
C LEU A 54 -3.39 -6.61 -2.97
N LYS A 55 -2.89 -7.46 -2.08
CA LYS A 55 -1.46 -7.74 -1.95
C LYS A 55 -0.87 -8.33 -3.22
N GLU A 56 -1.54 -9.31 -3.85
CA GLU A 56 -1.11 -9.87 -5.15
C GLU A 56 -1.04 -8.80 -6.24
N ASN A 57 -2.03 -7.89 -6.29
CA ASN A 57 -2.04 -6.77 -7.24
C ASN A 57 -0.87 -5.80 -6.99
N LEU A 58 -0.55 -5.52 -5.73
CA LEU A 58 0.57 -4.66 -5.36
C LEU A 58 1.92 -5.30 -5.74
N GLU A 59 2.09 -6.60 -5.54
CA GLU A 59 3.30 -7.35 -5.90
C GLU A 59 3.57 -7.38 -7.42
N GLN A 60 2.53 -7.19 -8.24
CA GLN A 60 2.67 -7.09 -9.70
C GLN A 60 3.11 -5.71 -10.19
N ILE A 61 3.19 -4.69 -9.32
CA ILE A 61 3.61 -3.34 -9.71
C ILE A 61 5.15 -3.30 -9.81
N SER A 62 5.66 -3.33 -11.03
CA SER A 62 7.10 -3.26 -11.34
C SER A 62 7.81 -1.98 -10.85
N ASP A 63 7.03 -0.92 -10.60
CA ASP A 63 7.55 0.34 -10.07
C ASP A 63 7.85 0.29 -8.56
N ILE A 64 7.42 -0.78 -7.86
CA ILE A 64 7.77 -1.05 -6.46
C ILE A 64 9.07 -1.85 -6.43
N LYS A 65 10.12 -1.25 -5.87
CA LYS A 65 11.40 -1.94 -5.65
C LYS A 65 11.37 -2.81 -4.39
N LEU A 66 10.77 -2.28 -3.33
CA LEU A 66 10.62 -2.97 -2.05
C LEU A 66 9.34 -2.46 -1.36
N MET A 67 8.62 -3.37 -0.73
CA MET A 67 7.49 -3.05 0.14
C MET A 67 7.67 -3.74 1.48
N ALA A 68 7.80 -2.96 2.55
CA ALA A 68 8.00 -3.46 3.90
C ALA A 68 6.75 -3.18 4.75
N MET A 69 6.13 -4.24 5.27
CA MET A 69 5.00 -4.10 6.19
C MET A 69 5.50 -3.58 7.54
N VAL A 70 4.96 -2.46 7.99
CA VAL A 70 5.30 -1.82 9.27
C VAL A 70 4.29 -2.23 10.34
N SER A 71 3.01 -2.30 10.00
CA SER A 71 1.95 -2.71 10.93
C SER A 71 0.80 -3.42 10.20
N GLY A 72 0.07 -4.24 10.95
CA GLY A 72 -1.11 -4.93 10.46
C GLY A 72 -2.07 -5.23 11.60
N PHE A 73 -3.33 -4.85 11.42
CA PHE A 73 -4.40 -4.98 12.40
C PHE A 73 -5.59 -5.70 11.78
N ASP A 74 -6.14 -6.67 12.50
CA ASP A 74 -7.43 -7.28 12.15
C ASP A 74 -8.52 -6.63 13.02
N THR A 75 -9.18 -5.59 12.51
CA THR A 75 -10.24 -4.92 13.25
C THR A 75 -11.51 -5.78 13.23
N PRO A 76 -12.15 -6.04 14.40
CA PRO A 76 -13.45 -6.67 14.46
C PRO A 76 -14.46 -5.81 13.67
N LYS A 77 -15.28 -6.43 12.83
CA LYS A 77 -16.45 -5.71 12.31
C LYS A 77 -17.38 -5.49 13.49
N ASN A 78 -17.59 -4.23 13.89
CA ASN A 78 -18.68 -3.92 14.81
C ASN A 78 -19.98 -4.24 14.07
N THR A 79 -20.55 -5.41 14.37
CA THR A 79 -21.92 -5.81 13.99
C THR A 79 -22.94 -5.03 14.79
#